data_AF-X0YML4-F1
#
_entry.id   AF-X0YML4-F1
#
_cell.length_a   1.000
_cell.length_b   1.000
_cell.length_c   1.000
_cell.angle_alpha   90.00
_cell.angle_beta   90.00
_cell.angle_gamma   90.00
#
_symmetry.space_group_name_H-M   'P 1'
#
loop_
_entity.id
_entity.type
_entity.pdbx_description
1 polymer ?
#
loop_
_entity_poly.entity_id
_entity_poly.type
_entity_poly.pdbx_seq_one_letter_code
_entity_poly.pdbx_strand_id
1 'polypeptide(L)' 'KLYHAGKVSMGKMAEELGLSMSEVLDLLAEFGIESPIRYDDYLLGFENLRKI' A
#
# COMPACT_ATOMS: atom_id res chain seq x y z
N LYS A 1 -6.11 9.24 -7.80
CA LYS A 1 -5.40 9.12 -9.11
C LYS A 1 -3.86 9.24 -9.02
N LEU A 2 -3.24 9.44 -7.85
CA LEU A 2 -1.81 9.81 -7.75
C LEU A 2 -0.80 8.66 -7.69
N TYR A 3 -1.20 7.39 -7.48
CA TYR A 3 -0.29 6.23 -7.58
C TYR A 3 0.06 5.82 -9.03
N HIS A 4 -0.71 6.28 -10.01
CA HIS A 4 -0.71 5.71 -11.36
C HIS A 4 0.52 6.08 -12.20
N ALA A 5 1.31 7.07 -11.77
CA ALA A 5 2.48 7.52 -12.51
C ALA A 5 3.66 6.54 -12.46
N GLY A 6 3.64 5.54 -11.56
CA GLY A 6 4.58 4.41 -11.57
C GLY A 6 6.05 4.78 -11.33
N LYS A 7 6.36 6.00 -10.88
CA LYS A 7 7.75 6.47 -10.71
C LYS A 7 8.49 5.76 -9.57
N VAL A 8 7.77 5.35 -8.52
CA VAL A 8 8.28 4.63 -7.35
C VAL A 8 7.23 3.60 -6.95
N SER A 9 7.66 2.36 -6.70
CA SER A 9 6.77 1.34 -6.15
C SER A 9 6.59 1.56 -4.65
N MET A 10 5.45 1.11 -4.12
CA MET A 10 5.16 1.18 -2.69
C MET A 10 6.21 0.47 -1.81
N GLY A 11 6.68 -0.70 -2.25
CA GLY A 11 7.76 -1.40 -1.55
C GLY A 11 9.08 -0.61 -1.54
N LYS A 12 9.41 0.11 -2.63
CA LYS A 12 10.60 0.95 -2.70
C LYS A 12 10.49 2.16 -1.77
N MET A 13 9.31 2.76 -1.68
CA MET A 13 9.02 3.85 -0.75
C MET A 13 9.13 3.40 0.72
N ALA A 14 8.59 2.24 1.05
CA ALA A 14 8.71 1.63 2.37
C ALA A 14 10.18 1.39 2.76
N GLU A 15 10.97 0.83 1.84
CA GLU A 15 12.41 0.62 2.03
C GLU A 15 13.17 1.95 2.28
N GLU A 16 12.94 2.96 1.46
CA GLU A 16 13.65 4.25 1.56
C GLU A 16 13.26 5.07 2.80
N LEU A 17 12.01 4.96 3.25
CA LEU A 17 11.52 5.63 4.45
C LEU A 17 11.78 4.82 5.73
N GLY A 18 12.23 3.56 5.62
CA GLY A 18 12.36 2.67 6.77
C GLY A 18 11.03 2.33 7.44
N LEU A 19 9.93 2.38 6.67
CA LEU A 19 8.57 2.14 7.13
C LEU A 19 8.05 0.79 6.63
N SER A 20 7.11 0.20 7.34
CA SER A 20 6.31 -0.91 6.82
C SER A 20 5.33 -0.45 5.74
N MET A 21 4.76 -1.39 4.98
CA MET A 21 3.77 -1.01 3.97
C MET A 21 2.52 -0.38 4.58
N SER A 22 2.07 -0.86 5.74
CA SER A 22 0.89 -0.27 6.39
C SER A 22 1.15 1.19 6.77
N GLU A 23 2.32 1.49 7.32
CA GLU A 23 2.70 2.86 7.72
C GLU A 23 2.81 3.81 6.51
N VAL A 24 3.30 3.33 5.37
CA VAL A 24 3.32 4.14 4.13
C VAL A 24 1.90 4.40 3.62
N LEU A 25 0.99 3.43 3.72
CA LEU A 25 -0.42 3.62 3.33
C LEU A 25 -1.12 4.62 4.26
N ASP A 26 -0.89 4.51 5.56
CA ASP A 26 -1.42 5.44 6.56
C ASP A 26 -0.91 6.86 6.32
N LEU A 27 0.40 7.01 6.07
CA LEU A 27 1.02 8.30 5.71
C LEU A 27 0.37 8.90 4.46
N LEU A 28 0.13 8.09 3.43
CA LEU A 28 -0.47 8.58 2.18
C LEU A 28 -1.96 8.94 2.35
N ALA A 29 -2.66 8.27 3.26
CA ALA A 29 -4.01 8.64 3.64
C ALA A 29 -4.05 10.02 4.34
N GLU A 30 -3.04 10.39 5.14
CA GLU A 30 -2.93 11.74 5.72
C GLU A 30 -2.84 12.85 4.65
N PHE A 31 -2.26 12.54 3.49
CA PHE A 31 -2.21 13.46 2.34
C PHE A 31 -3.46 13.40 1.44
N GLY A 32 -4.54 12.73 1.88
CA GLY A 32 -5.76 12.54 1.11
C GLY A 32 -5.60 11.58 -0.08
N ILE A 33 -4.51 10.82 -0.12
CA ILE A 33 -4.26 9.79 -1.12
C ILE A 33 -4.76 8.46 -0.56
N GLU A 34 -6.08 8.30 -0.56
CA GLU A 34 -6.69 7.04 -0.18
C GLU A 34 -6.33 5.93 -1.18
N SER A 35 -5.91 4.79 -0.65
CA SER A 35 -5.77 3.57 -1.44
C SER A 35 -7.13 3.17 -2.02
N PRO A 36 -7.24 2.86 -3.32
CA PRO A 36 -8.48 2.32 -3.89
C PRO A 36 -8.78 0.90 -3.38
N ILE A 37 -7.81 0.28 -2.70
CA ILE A 37 -7.91 -1.06 -2.11
C ILE A 37 -8.30 -0.86 -0.65
N ARG A 38 -9.47 -1.38 -0.26
CA ARG A 38 -9.93 -1.33 1.13
C ARG A 38 -9.10 -2.30 1.96
N TYR A 39 -9.02 -2.06 3.28
CA TYR A 39 -8.36 -2.96 4.21
C TYR A 39 -8.86 -4.42 4.08
N ASP A 40 -10.16 -4.57 3.86
CA ASP A 40 -10.82 -5.86 3.63
C ASP A 40 -10.26 -6.59 2.38
N ASP A 41 -9.95 -5.85 1.32
CA ASP A 41 -9.40 -6.39 0.07
C ASP A 41 -7.95 -6.85 0.26
N TYR A 42 -7.18 -6.16 1.10
CA TYR A 42 -5.82 -6.56 1.48
C TYR A 42 -5.81 -7.88 2.25
N LEU A 43 -6.70 -8.02 3.25
CA LEU A 43 -6.86 -9.25 4.03
C LEU A 43 -7.25 -10.42 3.14
N LEU A 44 -8.20 -10.21 2.22
CA LEU A 44 -8.64 -11.23 1.27
C LEU A 44 -7.49 -11.67 0.35
N GLY A 45 -6.67 -10.73 -0.12
CA GLY A 45 -5.47 -11.02 -0.89
C GLY A 45 -4.47 -11.88 -0.12
N PHE A 46 -4.24 -11.57 1.16
CA PHE A 46 -3.36 -12.34 2.02
C PHE A 46 -3.88 -13.76 2.30
N GLU A 47 -5.17 -13.92 2.56
CA GLU A 47 -5.79 -15.24 2.71
C GLU A 47 -5.66 -16.08 1.44
N ASN A 48 -5.83 -15.46 0.27
CA ASN A 48 -5.70 -16.16 -1.00
C ASN A 48 -4.26 -16.58 -1.28
N LEU A 49 -3.26 -15.75 -0.94
CA LEU A 49 -1.84 -16.13 -1.03
C LEU A 49 -1.48 -17.33 -0.16
N ARG A 50 -2.10 -17.46 1.03
CA ARG A 50 -1.90 -18.60 1.93
C ARG A 50 -2.50 -19.92 1.44
N LYS A 51 -3.38 -19.88 0.43
CA LYS A 51 -4.02 -21.07 -0.16
C LYS A 51 -3.21 -21.65 -1.33
N ILE A 52 -2.10 -21.02 -1.72
CA ILE A 52 -1.22 -21.41 -2.83
C ILE A 52 0.02 -22.11 -2.27
#